data_AF-A0A967BYN4-F1
#
_entry.id   AF-A0A967BYN4-F1
#
_cell.length_a   1.000
_cell.length_b   1.000
_cell.length_c   1.000
_cell.angle_alpha   90.00
_cell.angle_beta   90.00
_cell.angle_gamma   90.00
#
_symmetry.space_group_name_H-M   'P 1'
#
loop_
_entity.id
_entity.type
_entity.pdbx_description
1 polymer ?
#
loop_
_entity_poly.entity_id
_entity_poly.type
_entity_poly.pdbx_seq_one_letter_code
_entity_poly.pdbx_strand_id
1 'polypeptide(L)'
;MLQRITTTVGKRFTLVLLAALLVGGLLAPAAQGAGSSTVDRLAGADRFGTAVAVSQDAFPSGAATVFVAYGFSFPDALAGGVAAAMAPGPILLVRTDSIPTVTATELTRLAPDEIVILGGTGVVSAAVETALGSYATTVRRLWGADRFATAAAIASDTFPSGSDTVVLTNGFNYPDAVAAVPAAAKMTAPLLLTLTESLPSTTATAITALGASRVVILGGTAAVSTAVETAVSNLPGVTSVDRWGGATRFDTAAIISQEKWPCGSTTVYVTYGFNYPDALAGGPAAYLDNAPMLLMNSDIVPTATYNEIRRLRATKVVILGGTGVISDAAETALETLLGLSTYNDAPTVKITAPPNLSTYVTTWNGTAWGAVVDFTSTTSDANCDTTTVVWTSSVQGALGTTEAISPELLIPWGQDSSQPTITVTVTDSYGATGSDSIQVKLFVPSPD
;
A
#
# COMPACT_ATOMS: atom_id res chain seq x y z
N MET A 1 -53.10 -66.04 31.60
CA MET A 1 -51.63 -66.13 31.65
C MET A 1 -51.16 -66.47 30.24
N LEU A 2 -50.38 -65.65 29.51
CA LEU A 2 -49.04 -65.11 29.82
C LEU A 2 -48.07 -66.27 30.15
N GLN A 3 -46.90 -66.43 29.52
CA GLN A 3 -46.10 -65.48 28.73
C GLN A 3 -45.13 -66.17 27.73
N ARG A 4 -44.52 -65.34 26.86
CA ARG A 4 -43.60 -65.60 25.73
C ARG A 4 -42.37 -66.51 25.99
N ILE A 5 -41.76 -67.02 24.89
CA ILE A 5 -40.29 -67.23 24.55
C ILE A 5 -40.22 -68.32 23.43
N THR A 6 -39.44 -68.29 22.32
CA THR A 6 -38.50 -67.31 21.67
C THR A 6 -38.34 -67.57 20.13
N THR A 7 -37.71 -66.61 19.44
CA THR A 7 -36.88 -66.64 18.19
C THR A 7 -36.83 -67.87 17.26
N THR A 8 -36.88 -67.64 15.93
CA THR A 8 -35.86 -68.07 14.93
C THR A 8 -36.04 -67.30 13.61
N VAL A 9 -34.92 -66.99 12.91
CA VAL A 9 -34.87 -66.20 11.67
C VAL A 9 -35.07 -67.09 10.42
N GLY A 10 -35.82 -66.60 9.42
CA GLY A 10 -36.01 -67.29 8.13
C GLY A 10 -36.15 -66.31 6.95
N LYS A 11 -35.16 -66.31 6.04
CA LYS A 11 -35.01 -65.39 4.90
C LYS A 11 -36.22 -65.36 3.96
N ARG A 12 -36.59 -64.16 3.47
CA ARG A 12 -37.21 -63.97 2.14
C ARG A 12 -36.64 -62.71 1.47
N PHE A 13 -36.36 -62.83 0.17
CA PHE A 13 -35.93 -61.72 -0.69
C PHE A 13 -37.11 -60.78 -0.96
N THR A 14 -36.87 -59.47 -0.88
CA THR A 14 -37.76 -58.44 -1.42
C THR A 14 -36.93 -57.47 -2.25
N LEU A 15 -37.29 -57.30 -3.52
CA LEU A 15 -36.75 -56.23 -4.37
C LEU A 15 -37.09 -54.87 -3.74
N VAL A 16 -36.08 -54.02 -3.54
CA VAL A 16 -36.29 -52.59 -3.29
C VAL A 16 -35.66 -51.84 -4.44
N LEU A 17 -36.49 -51.17 -5.26
CA LEU A 17 -36.02 -50.14 -6.18
C LEU A 17 -35.45 -48.99 -5.34
N LEU A 18 -34.13 -48.84 -5.29
CA LEU A 18 -33.52 -47.59 -4.87
C LEU A 18 -33.53 -46.62 -6.05
N ALA A 19 -34.44 -45.64 -6.01
CA ALA A 19 -34.32 -44.46 -6.84
C ALA A 19 -33.13 -43.64 -6.34
N ALA A 20 -31.98 -43.76 -7.01
CA ALA A 20 -30.80 -42.96 -6.72
C ALA A 20 -31.02 -41.52 -7.20
N LEU A 21 -31.64 -40.69 -6.36
CA LEU A 21 -31.69 -39.26 -6.55
C LEU A 21 -30.26 -38.71 -6.31
N LEU A 22 -29.46 -38.57 -7.38
CA LEU A 22 -28.21 -37.83 -7.30
C LEU A 22 -28.55 -36.35 -7.06
N VAL A 23 -28.61 -35.97 -5.78
CA VAL A 23 -28.47 -34.58 -5.36
C VAL A 23 -27.00 -34.22 -5.56
N GLY A 24 -26.66 -33.90 -6.81
CA GLY A 24 -25.40 -33.26 -7.18
C GLY A 24 -25.39 -31.83 -6.68
N GLY A 25 -25.40 -31.65 -5.36
CA GLY A 25 -25.13 -30.37 -4.75
C GLY A 25 -23.69 -30.00 -5.07
N LEU A 26 -23.50 -29.00 -5.95
CA LEU A 26 -22.23 -28.29 -6.00
C LEU A 26 -22.00 -27.74 -4.59
N LEU A 27 -21.04 -28.33 -3.88
CA LEU A 27 -20.41 -27.66 -2.76
C LEU A 27 -19.65 -26.48 -3.35
N ALA A 28 -20.33 -25.34 -3.45
CA ALA A 28 -19.65 -24.06 -3.59
C ALA A 28 -18.57 -24.00 -2.49
N PRO A 29 -17.32 -23.62 -2.81
CA PRO A 29 -16.32 -23.43 -1.78
C PRO A 29 -16.89 -22.44 -0.76
N ALA A 30 -16.78 -22.79 0.54
CA ALA A 30 -17.26 -21.92 1.60
C ALA A 30 -16.61 -20.55 1.43
N ALA A 31 -17.44 -19.51 1.29
CA ALA A 31 -16.94 -18.14 1.22
C ALA A 31 -16.06 -17.90 2.44
N GLN A 32 -14.77 -17.65 2.20
CA GLN A 32 -13.82 -17.37 3.26
C GLN A 32 -14.34 -16.15 4.02
N GLY A 33 -14.48 -16.28 5.35
CA GLY A 33 -15.13 -15.25 6.14
C GLY A 33 -14.42 -13.92 5.97
N ALA A 34 -15.11 -12.94 5.38
CA ALA A 34 -14.60 -11.58 5.28
C ALA A 34 -14.26 -11.09 6.69
N GLY A 35 -13.01 -10.67 6.89
CA GLY A 35 -12.62 -10.02 8.14
C GLY A 35 -13.53 -8.81 8.36
N SER A 36 -14.02 -8.63 9.59
CA SER A 36 -14.85 -7.47 9.90
C SER A 36 -14.07 -6.21 9.59
N SER A 37 -14.61 -5.35 8.72
CA SER A 37 -14.05 -4.02 8.56
C SER A 37 -14.13 -3.25 9.87
N THR A 38 -13.11 -2.44 10.20
CA THR A 38 -13.10 -1.60 11.42
C THR A 38 -12.61 -0.18 11.13
N VAL A 39 -13.13 0.77 11.89
CA VAL A 39 -12.53 2.08 12.06
C VAL A 39 -12.05 2.15 13.50
N ASP A 40 -10.75 2.29 13.69
CA ASP A 40 -10.11 2.36 15.00
C ASP A 40 -9.63 3.81 15.21
N ARG A 41 -9.71 4.34 16.43
CA ARG A 41 -9.26 5.71 16.73
C ARG A 41 -8.17 5.72 17.81
N LEU A 42 -7.00 6.20 17.44
CA LEU A 42 -5.86 6.43 18.33
C LEU A 42 -5.79 7.92 18.68
N ALA A 43 -6.18 8.26 19.91
CA ALA A 43 -6.30 9.64 20.37
C ALA A 43 -6.09 9.75 21.88
N GLY A 44 -5.59 10.91 22.32
CA GLY A 44 -5.59 11.30 23.73
C GLY A 44 -6.22 12.68 23.94
N ALA A 45 -6.18 13.15 25.19
CA ALA A 45 -6.72 14.47 25.57
C ALA A 45 -5.99 15.65 24.91
N ASP A 46 -4.74 15.44 24.49
CA ASP A 46 -3.95 16.36 23.67
C ASP A 46 -2.95 15.56 22.82
N ARG A 47 -2.13 16.28 22.04
CA ARG A 47 -1.07 15.71 21.20
C ARG A 47 -0.10 14.76 21.90
N PHE A 48 0.18 14.99 23.19
CA PHE A 48 1.06 14.12 23.96
C PHE A 48 0.33 12.80 24.25
N GLY A 49 -0.95 12.89 24.61
CA GLY A 49 -1.83 11.73 24.72
C GLY A 49 -2.01 10.95 23.42
N THR A 50 -2.17 11.61 22.26
CA THR A 50 -2.26 10.91 20.96
C THR A 50 -0.98 10.14 20.63
N ALA A 51 0.19 10.76 20.83
CA ALA A 51 1.48 10.08 20.62
C ALA A 51 1.64 8.85 21.52
N VAL A 52 1.15 8.92 22.77
CA VAL A 52 1.10 7.78 23.69
C VAL A 52 0.11 6.71 23.22
N ALA A 53 -1.07 7.07 22.71
CA ALA A 53 -2.04 6.09 22.17
C ALA A 53 -1.47 5.33 20.97
N VAL A 54 -0.80 6.03 20.04
CA VAL A 54 -0.11 5.40 18.90
C VAL A 54 1.03 4.49 19.36
N SER A 55 1.80 4.91 20.36
CA SER A 55 2.87 4.12 20.97
C SER A 55 2.35 2.83 21.62
N GLN A 56 1.17 2.87 22.24
CA GLN A 56 0.56 1.70 22.89
C GLN A 56 0.01 0.68 21.90
N ASP A 57 -0.54 1.15 20.76
CA ASP A 57 -1.04 0.29 19.67
C ASP A 57 0.11 -0.36 18.89
N ALA A 58 1.10 0.42 18.45
CA ALA A 58 2.21 -0.07 17.64
C ALA A 58 3.33 -0.79 18.43
N PHE A 59 3.51 -0.46 19.73
CA PHE A 59 4.57 -1.01 20.59
C PHE A 59 3.99 -1.56 21.92
N PRO A 60 3.05 -2.53 21.89
CA PRO A 60 2.38 -3.03 23.09
C PRO A 60 3.36 -3.75 24.04
N SER A 61 4.45 -4.33 23.51
CA SER A 61 5.47 -5.06 24.27
C SER A 61 6.69 -4.23 24.69
N GLY A 62 6.69 -2.91 24.44
CA GLY A 62 7.84 -2.03 24.64
C GLY A 62 8.59 -1.74 23.34
N ALA A 63 9.62 -0.89 23.42
CA ALA A 63 10.47 -0.52 22.28
C ALA A 63 11.91 -0.25 22.75
N ALA A 64 12.91 -0.83 22.07
CA ALA A 64 14.32 -0.67 22.44
C ALA A 64 14.82 0.77 22.23
N THR A 65 14.32 1.45 21.20
CA THR A 65 14.62 2.86 20.91
C THR A 65 13.32 3.68 20.96
N VAL A 66 13.38 4.86 21.58
CA VAL A 66 12.27 5.84 21.57
C VAL A 66 12.77 7.18 21.04
N PHE A 67 12.01 7.77 20.12
CA PHE A 67 12.32 9.06 19.54
C PHE A 67 11.54 10.15 20.28
N VAL A 68 12.22 11.22 20.68
CA VAL A 68 11.61 12.31 21.46
C VAL A 68 11.75 13.63 20.71
N ALA A 69 10.61 14.26 20.41
CA ALA A 69 10.56 15.53 19.69
C ALA A 69 9.74 16.60 20.41
N TYR A 70 9.95 17.87 20.04
CA TYR A 70 9.19 18.99 20.59
C TYR A 70 7.75 19.02 20.07
N GLY A 71 6.77 18.96 20.97
CA GLY A 71 5.36 18.80 20.62
C GLY A 71 4.70 19.98 19.87
N PHE A 72 5.35 21.14 19.75
CA PHE A 72 4.78 22.33 19.08
C PHE A 72 5.56 22.79 17.84
N SER A 73 6.40 21.93 17.27
CA SER A 73 7.03 22.16 15.96
C SER A 73 7.20 20.83 15.23
N PHE A 74 6.96 20.79 13.93
CA PHE A 74 6.94 19.54 13.15
C PHE A 74 8.26 19.08 12.48
N PRO A 75 9.22 19.94 12.08
CA PRO A 75 10.20 19.53 11.06
C PRO A 75 11.22 18.52 11.57
N ASP A 76 11.62 18.61 12.85
CA ASP A 76 12.57 17.68 13.46
C ASP A 76 11.93 16.29 13.64
N ALA A 77 10.67 16.25 14.11
CA ALA A 77 9.86 15.04 14.22
C ALA A 77 9.54 14.40 12.86
N LEU A 78 9.34 15.23 11.82
CA LEU A 78 9.01 14.80 10.47
C LEU A 78 10.18 14.04 9.82
N ALA A 79 11.39 14.61 9.88
CA ALA A 79 12.60 13.91 9.43
C ALA A 79 12.88 12.67 10.29
N GLY A 80 12.67 12.77 11.60
CA GLY A 80 12.74 11.65 12.54
C GLY A 80 11.70 10.55 12.32
N GLY A 81 10.60 10.82 11.61
CA GLY A 81 9.60 9.84 11.22
C GLY A 81 10.19 8.67 10.43
N VAL A 82 11.13 8.96 9.53
CA VAL A 82 11.84 7.90 8.79
C VAL A 82 12.84 7.17 9.70
N ALA A 83 13.55 7.89 10.57
CA ALA A 83 14.48 7.27 11.52
C ALA A 83 13.78 6.29 12.47
N ALA A 84 12.62 6.68 12.99
CA ALA A 84 11.76 5.86 13.87
C ALA A 84 11.09 4.67 13.16
N ALA A 85 10.97 4.72 11.83
CA ALA A 85 10.55 3.60 11.01
C ALA A 85 11.71 2.63 10.70
N MET A 86 12.91 3.16 10.42
CA MET A 86 14.12 2.36 10.12
C MET A 86 14.73 1.70 11.36
N ALA A 87 14.63 2.33 12.52
CA ALA A 87 14.91 1.75 13.84
C ALA A 87 13.58 1.72 14.63
N PRO A 88 12.78 0.65 14.51
CA PRO A 88 11.39 0.61 14.97
C PRO A 88 11.19 1.10 16.41
N GLY A 89 10.62 2.30 16.53
CA GLY A 89 10.35 2.95 17.81
C GLY A 89 9.27 4.03 17.70
N PRO A 90 8.55 4.34 18.79
CA PRO A 90 7.55 5.40 18.78
C PRO A 90 8.19 6.78 18.80
N ILE A 91 7.52 7.75 18.19
CA ILE A 91 7.81 9.18 18.39
C ILE A 91 6.91 9.69 19.51
N LEU A 92 7.53 10.00 20.66
CA LEU A 92 6.87 10.67 21.78
C LEU A 92 7.18 12.17 21.78
N LEU A 93 6.24 12.94 22.31
CA LEU A 93 6.33 14.40 22.32
C LEU A 93 6.67 14.93 23.73
N VAL A 94 7.47 16.00 23.79
CA VAL A 94 7.80 16.73 25.02
C VAL A 94 7.59 18.24 24.86
N ARG A 95 7.63 18.98 25.98
CA ARG A 95 7.72 20.45 25.98
C ARG A 95 9.19 20.85 26.07
N THR A 96 9.50 22.12 25.79
CA THR A 96 10.88 22.63 25.82
C THR A 96 11.58 22.36 27.14
N ASP A 97 10.90 22.60 28.27
CA ASP A 97 11.48 22.50 29.61
C ASP A 97 10.75 21.49 30.52
N SER A 98 9.95 20.59 29.96
CA SER A 98 9.30 19.53 30.73
C SER A 98 8.89 18.31 29.90
N ILE A 99 9.05 17.13 30.50
CA ILE A 99 8.44 15.89 30.03
C ILE A 99 6.98 15.88 30.57
N PRO A 100 5.95 15.83 29.70
CA PRO A 100 4.56 15.65 30.15
C PRO A 100 4.40 14.36 30.95
N THR A 101 3.55 14.34 31.97
CA THR A 101 3.31 13.13 32.79
C THR A 101 2.88 11.93 31.94
N VAL A 102 2.05 12.12 30.91
CA VAL A 102 1.65 11.05 29.98
C VAL A 102 2.85 10.47 29.22
N THR A 103 3.76 11.32 28.75
CA THR A 103 5.02 10.92 28.10
C THR A 103 5.95 10.18 29.06
N ALA A 104 6.08 10.67 30.31
CA ALA A 104 6.91 10.04 31.34
C ALA A 104 6.40 8.64 31.72
N THR A 105 5.09 8.48 31.88
CA THR A 105 4.46 7.17 32.12
C THR A 105 4.69 6.23 30.94
N GLU A 106 4.55 6.71 29.71
CA GLU A 106 4.75 5.89 28.51
C GLU A 106 6.22 5.48 28.30
N LEU A 107 7.18 6.39 28.55
CA LEU A 107 8.61 6.03 28.59
C LEU A 107 8.90 4.93 29.62
N THR A 108 8.23 4.97 30.78
CA THR A 108 8.33 3.92 31.81
C THR A 108 7.75 2.60 31.33
N ARG A 109 6.64 2.62 30.58
CA ARG A 109 6.01 1.42 30.00
C ARG A 109 6.86 0.80 28.89
N LEU A 110 7.45 1.64 28.04
CA LEU A 110 8.26 1.22 26.90
C LEU A 110 9.60 0.61 27.31
N ALA A 111 10.15 1.09 28.43
CA ALA A 111 11.45 0.69 29.00
C ALA A 111 12.60 0.63 27.97
N PRO A 112 12.87 1.73 27.24
CA PRO A 112 13.86 1.74 26.17
C PRO A 112 15.31 1.61 26.65
N ASP A 113 16.14 0.98 25.83
CA ASP A 113 17.60 1.00 25.98
C ASP A 113 18.16 2.38 25.57
N GLU A 114 17.57 3.00 24.53
CA GLU A 114 18.01 4.27 23.94
C GLU A 114 16.86 5.28 23.75
N ILE A 115 17.12 6.55 24.06
CA ILE A 115 16.28 7.68 23.67
C ILE A 115 17.04 8.61 22.70
N VAL A 116 16.45 8.85 21.53
CA VAL A 116 16.98 9.75 20.50
C VAL A 116 16.18 11.04 20.48
N ILE A 117 16.80 12.14 20.92
CA ILE A 117 16.19 13.48 20.90
C ILE A 117 16.34 14.09 19.51
N LEU A 118 15.21 14.53 18.96
CA LEU A 118 15.11 15.18 17.65
C LEU A 118 14.98 16.69 17.85
N GLY A 119 15.97 17.45 17.39
CA GLY A 119 16.02 18.91 17.48
C GLY A 119 16.99 19.45 18.54
N GLY A 120 17.33 20.73 18.40
CA GLY A 120 18.31 21.42 19.24
C GLY A 120 17.83 21.75 20.65
N THR A 121 18.74 22.24 21.50
CA THR A 121 18.46 22.61 22.90
C THR A 121 17.44 23.75 23.05
N GLY A 122 17.21 24.55 22.01
CA GLY A 122 16.17 25.59 21.98
C GLY A 122 14.73 25.07 21.85
N VAL A 123 14.53 23.80 21.47
CA VAL A 123 13.19 23.17 21.35
C VAL A 123 12.98 22.02 22.34
N VAL A 124 14.04 21.34 22.76
CA VAL A 124 14.05 20.36 23.86
C VAL A 124 15.29 20.63 24.71
N SER A 125 15.15 21.22 25.90
CA SER A 125 16.29 21.74 26.65
C SER A 125 17.20 20.67 27.25
N ALA A 126 18.42 21.07 27.65
CA ALA A 126 19.38 20.17 28.28
C ALA A 126 18.87 19.60 29.62
N ALA A 127 17.94 20.29 30.29
CA ALA A 127 17.26 19.79 31.48
C ALA A 127 16.32 18.64 31.15
N VAL A 128 15.58 18.71 30.03
CA VAL A 128 14.76 17.60 29.53
C VAL A 128 15.63 16.43 29.11
N GLU A 129 16.74 16.67 28.40
CA GLU A 129 17.72 15.64 28.04
C GLU A 129 18.29 14.91 29.27
N THR A 130 18.65 15.66 30.31
CA THR A 130 19.12 15.09 31.59
C THR A 130 18.02 14.25 32.27
N ALA A 131 16.76 14.72 32.24
CA ALA A 131 15.63 14.00 32.81
C ALA A 131 15.24 12.74 32.00
N LEU A 132 15.48 12.71 30.69
CA LEU A 132 15.27 11.50 29.86
C LEU A 132 16.22 10.36 30.27
N GLY A 133 17.39 10.69 30.83
CA GLY A 133 18.36 9.71 31.34
C GLY A 133 17.90 8.86 32.53
N SER A 134 16.72 9.11 33.12
CA SER A 134 16.11 8.18 34.08
C SER A 134 15.28 7.06 33.44
N TYR A 135 15.07 7.11 32.11
CA TYR A 135 14.20 6.17 31.38
C TYR A 135 14.95 5.27 30.39
N ALA A 136 16.21 5.57 30.08
CA ALA A 136 17.04 4.81 29.13
C ALA A 136 18.51 4.78 29.55
N THR A 137 19.25 3.79 29.05
CA THR A 137 20.71 3.69 29.30
C THR A 137 21.51 4.72 28.49
N THR A 138 21.02 5.04 27.30
CA THR A 138 21.65 5.97 26.36
C THR A 138 20.66 7.06 25.98
N VAL A 139 21.09 8.31 26.06
CA VAL A 139 20.36 9.46 25.52
C VAL A 139 21.29 10.19 24.57
N ARG A 140 20.86 10.40 23.33
CA ARG A 140 21.62 11.16 22.32
C ARG A 140 20.71 12.13 21.57
N ARG A 141 21.32 13.12 20.90
CA ARG A 141 20.58 14.20 20.24
C ARG A 141 21.02 14.37 18.78
N LEU A 142 20.04 14.34 17.88
CA LEU A 142 20.18 14.66 16.46
C LEU A 142 19.62 16.06 16.21
N TRP A 143 20.49 16.97 15.79
CA TRP A 143 20.15 18.39 15.64
C TRP A 143 21.09 19.10 14.66
N GLY A 144 20.64 20.24 14.15
CA GLY A 144 21.47 21.20 13.44
C GLY A 144 21.09 22.65 13.77
N ALA A 145 21.76 23.60 13.14
CA ALA A 145 21.52 25.04 13.36
C ALA A 145 20.11 25.50 12.95
N ASP A 146 19.47 24.78 12.04
CA ASP A 146 18.09 24.96 11.60
C ASP A 146 17.46 23.62 11.22
N ARG A 147 16.20 23.64 10.77
CA ARG A 147 15.44 22.46 10.34
C ARG A 147 16.08 21.67 9.20
N PHE A 148 16.80 22.33 8.30
CA PHE A 148 17.47 21.69 7.16
C PHE A 148 18.71 20.93 7.63
N ALA A 149 19.48 21.56 8.52
CA ALA A 149 20.62 20.92 9.17
C ALA A 149 20.20 19.78 10.12
N THR A 150 19.09 19.91 10.87
CA THR A 150 18.55 18.79 11.67
C THR A 150 18.12 17.63 10.78
N ALA A 151 17.40 17.87 9.68
CA ALA A 151 17.01 16.82 8.75
C ALA A 151 18.22 16.12 8.11
N ALA A 152 19.26 16.88 7.74
CA ALA A 152 20.52 16.33 7.24
C ALA A 152 21.27 15.48 8.29
N ALA A 153 21.29 15.92 9.55
CA ALA A 153 21.89 15.16 10.65
C ALA A 153 21.14 13.84 10.91
N ILE A 154 19.80 13.87 10.91
CA ILE A 154 18.96 12.66 11.06
C ILE A 154 19.18 11.70 9.88
N ALA A 155 19.23 12.21 8.65
CA ALA A 155 19.50 11.40 7.48
C ALA A 155 20.88 10.74 7.52
N SER A 156 21.94 11.47 7.89
CA SER A 156 23.29 10.92 7.98
C SER A 156 23.46 9.88 9.09
N ASP A 157 22.70 10.01 10.18
CA ASP A 157 22.70 9.05 11.31
C ASP A 157 21.92 7.78 10.96
N THR A 158 20.77 7.93 10.30
CA THR A 158 19.90 6.81 9.90
C THR A 158 20.48 6.02 8.72
N PHE A 159 21.18 6.71 7.80
CA PHE A 159 21.72 6.14 6.56
C PHE A 159 23.25 6.35 6.47
N PRO A 160 24.06 5.77 7.39
CA PRO A 160 25.50 6.00 7.44
C PRO A 160 26.26 5.42 6.23
N SER A 161 25.64 4.50 5.48
CA SER A 161 26.15 3.93 4.23
C SER A 161 25.64 4.67 2.97
N GLY A 162 24.87 5.74 3.12
CA GLY A 162 24.15 6.41 2.04
C GLY A 162 22.76 5.81 1.75
N SER A 163 22.08 6.37 0.75
CA SER A 163 20.80 5.89 0.22
C SER A 163 20.64 6.33 -1.25
N ASP A 164 20.28 5.39 -2.13
CA ASP A 164 20.07 5.65 -3.56
C ASP A 164 18.92 6.64 -3.84
N THR A 165 17.92 6.70 -2.95
CA THR A 165 16.76 7.59 -3.05
C THR A 165 16.71 8.56 -1.88
N VAL A 166 16.44 9.84 -2.15
CA VAL A 166 16.04 10.86 -1.15
C VAL A 166 14.59 11.27 -1.40
N VAL A 167 13.83 11.50 -0.33
CA VAL A 167 12.55 12.20 -0.38
C VAL A 167 12.76 13.66 0.03
N LEU A 168 12.29 14.62 -0.79
CA LEU A 168 12.50 16.05 -0.60
C LEU A 168 11.16 16.78 -0.48
N THR A 169 11.01 17.62 0.55
CA THR A 169 9.74 18.32 0.82
C THR A 169 9.93 19.69 1.45
N ASN A 170 8.89 20.51 1.46
CA ASN A 170 8.96 21.87 1.98
C ASN A 170 9.10 21.88 3.51
N GLY A 171 10.18 22.48 4.02
CA GLY A 171 10.45 22.57 5.47
C GLY A 171 9.48 23.42 6.28
N PHE A 172 8.57 24.16 5.63
CA PHE A 172 7.58 25.05 6.24
C PHE A 172 6.12 24.62 5.95
N ASN A 173 5.87 23.76 4.96
CA ASN A 173 4.55 23.23 4.62
C ASN A 173 4.51 21.71 4.79
N TYR A 174 4.14 21.26 5.99
CA TYR A 174 4.18 19.86 6.43
C TYR A 174 3.20 18.83 5.78
N PRO A 175 2.01 19.17 5.22
CA PRO A 175 0.98 18.15 4.96
C PRO A 175 1.43 17.06 3.98
N ASP A 176 2.05 17.46 2.88
CA ASP A 176 2.59 16.56 1.85
C ASP A 176 3.70 15.64 2.43
N ALA A 177 4.43 16.13 3.43
CA ALA A 177 5.54 15.43 4.03
C ALA A 177 5.11 14.32 5.01
N VAL A 178 4.07 14.54 5.82
CA VAL A 178 3.66 13.54 6.82
C VAL A 178 3.01 12.33 6.16
N ALA A 179 2.22 12.53 5.10
CA ALA A 179 1.69 11.46 4.26
C ALA A 179 2.80 10.55 3.68
N ALA A 180 4.00 11.10 3.49
CA ALA A 180 5.13 10.40 2.89
C ALA A 180 6.06 9.67 3.87
N VAL A 181 5.91 9.79 5.19
CA VAL A 181 6.80 9.07 6.13
C VAL A 181 6.79 7.56 5.89
N PRO A 182 5.62 6.88 5.76
CA PRO A 182 5.61 5.43 5.51
C PRO A 182 6.12 5.08 4.11
N ALA A 183 5.87 5.95 3.12
CA ALA A 183 6.34 5.80 1.75
C ALA A 183 7.87 5.94 1.63
N ALA A 184 8.47 6.87 2.38
CA ALA A 184 9.90 7.11 2.43
C ALA A 184 10.63 5.95 3.13
N ALA A 185 10.11 5.50 4.29
CA ALA A 185 10.62 4.32 4.99
C ALA A 185 10.50 3.04 4.13
N LYS A 186 9.39 2.85 3.40
CA LYS A 186 9.22 1.75 2.44
C LYS A 186 10.19 1.80 1.25
N MET A 187 10.72 2.97 0.91
CA MET A 187 11.82 3.13 -0.05
C MET A 187 13.22 3.00 0.56
N THR A 188 13.35 2.87 1.89
CA THR A 188 14.63 3.01 2.60
C THR A 188 15.29 4.36 2.29
N ALA A 189 14.48 5.44 2.21
CA ALA A 189 14.89 6.75 1.73
C ALA A 189 14.75 7.83 2.82
N PRO A 190 15.80 8.60 3.16
CA PRO A 190 15.70 9.71 4.10
C PRO A 190 14.80 10.83 3.56
N LEU A 191 14.09 11.48 4.49
CA LEU A 191 13.30 12.68 4.23
C LEU A 191 14.11 13.93 4.56
N LEU A 192 14.42 14.72 3.53
CA LEU A 192 15.11 16.00 3.63
C LEU A 192 14.17 17.17 3.33
N LEU A 193 14.55 18.36 3.81
CA LEU A 193 13.74 19.56 3.74
C LEU A 193 14.35 20.60 2.77
N THR A 194 13.49 21.38 2.08
CA THR A 194 13.86 22.50 1.21
C THR A 194 12.98 23.73 1.46
N LEU A 195 13.38 24.90 0.94
CA LEU A 195 12.49 26.05 0.80
C LEU A 195 11.65 25.91 -0.47
N THR A 196 10.60 26.72 -0.62
CA THR A 196 9.74 26.71 -1.82
C THR A 196 10.53 27.05 -3.08
N GLU A 197 11.37 28.09 -3.04
CA GLU A 197 12.02 28.68 -4.22
C GLU A 197 13.55 28.50 -4.28
N SER A 198 14.14 27.82 -3.29
CA SER A 198 15.59 27.56 -3.28
C SER A 198 15.93 26.29 -2.52
N LEU A 199 16.95 25.59 -3.01
CA LEU A 199 17.53 24.43 -2.32
C LEU A 199 18.60 24.91 -1.33
N PRO A 200 18.45 24.67 -0.01
CA PRO A 200 19.50 25.02 0.95
C PRO A 200 20.80 24.25 0.65
N SER A 201 21.95 24.90 0.84
CA SER A 201 23.26 24.27 0.61
C SER A 201 23.52 23.07 1.53
N THR A 202 22.98 23.09 2.75
CA THR A 202 22.97 21.96 3.68
C THR A 202 22.22 20.76 3.11
N THR A 203 21.03 20.98 2.55
CA THR A 203 20.22 19.96 1.88
C THR A 203 20.91 19.40 0.64
N ALA A 204 21.45 20.27 -0.23
CA ALA A 204 22.21 19.86 -1.42
C ALA A 204 23.43 19.00 -1.08
N THR A 205 24.17 19.40 -0.03
CA THR A 205 25.32 18.65 0.49
C THR A 205 24.89 17.29 1.03
N ALA A 206 23.78 17.22 1.76
CA ALA A 206 23.24 15.97 2.29
C ALA A 206 22.82 14.99 1.17
N ILE A 207 22.12 15.46 0.14
CA ILE A 207 21.75 14.64 -1.04
C ILE A 207 23.00 14.02 -1.69
N THR A 208 24.04 14.83 -1.91
CA THR A 208 25.29 14.38 -2.53
C THR A 208 26.07 13.44 -1.61
N ALA A 209 26.13 13.71 -0.30
CA ALA A 209 26.83 12.88 0.68
C ALA A 209 26.16 11.52 0.92
N LEU A 210 24.84 11.44 0.78
CA LEU A 210 24.08 10.18 0.77
C LEU A 210 24.31 9.34 -0.50
N GLY A 211 24.93 9.91 -1.55
CA GLY A 211 25.11 9.23 -2.83
C GLY A 211 23.84 9.07 -3.65
N ALA A 212 22.79 9.85 -3.36
CA ALA A 212 21.47 9.65 -3.92
C ALA A 212 21.43 9.87 -5.44
N SER A 213 21.03 8.83 -6.18
CA SER A 213 20.87 8.87 -7.64
C SER A 213 19.46 9.26 -8.07
N ARG A 214 18.48 9.15 -7.16
CA ARG A 214 17.07 9.51 -7.36
C ARG A 214 16.59 10.44 -6.26
N VAL A 215 15.84 11.49 -6.62
CA VAL A 215 15.18 12.37 -5.66
C VAL A 215 13.68 12.44 -5.94
N VAL A 216 12.87 12.25 -4.92
CA VAL A 216 11.40 12.35 -5.00
C VAL A 216 10.94 13.63 -4.33
N ILE A 217 10.46 14.58 -5.11
CA ILE A 217 9.90 15.85 -4.63
C ILE A 217 8.43 15.64 -4.26
N LEU A 218 8.06 16.03 -3.04
CA LEU A 218 6.68 15.99 -2.58
C LEU A 218 5.99 17.34 -2.77
N GLY A 219 4.73 17.29 -3.18
CA GLY A 219 3.88 18.45 -3.41
C GLY A 219 4.05 19.07 -4.81
N GLY A 220 3.06 19.87 -5.20
CA GLY A 220 3.09 20.61 -6.47
C GLY A 220 4.15 21.72 -6.50
N THR A 221 4.27 22.40 -7.65
CA THR A 221 5.26 23.48 -7.83
C THR A 221 5.06 24.69 -6.91
N ALA A 222 3.86 24.87 -6.35
CA ALA A 222 3.59 25.88 -5.32
C ALA A 222 4.17 25.53 -3.93
N ALA A 223 4.50 24.25 -3.67
CA ALA A 223 5.13 23.78 -2.45
C ALA A 223 6.66 23.67 -2.61
N VAL A 224 7.13 23.15 -3.74
CA VAL A 224 8.56 23.07 -4.10
C VAL A 224 8.67 23.41 -5.57
N SER A 225 9.23 24.56 -5.93
CA SER A 225 9.15 25.09 -7.29
C SER A 225 10.04 24.37 -8.29
N THR A 226 9.79 24.63 -9.58
CA THR A 226 10.61 24.10 -10.68
C THR A 226 12.07 24.59 -10.60
N ALA A 227 12.35 25.71 -9.92
CA ALA A 227 13.71 26.18 -9.67
C ALA A 227 14.45 25.23 -8.68
N VAL A 228 13.76 24.73 -7.65
CA VAL A 228 14.32 23.72 -6.74
C VAL A 228 14.51 22.38 -7.44
N GLU A 229 13.53 21.95 -8.24
CA GLU A 229 13.62 20.73 -9.06
C GLU A 229 14.81 20.78 -10.02
N THR A 230 15.03 21.92 -10.67
CA THR A 230 16.19 22.17 -11.53
C THR A 230 17.50 22.23 -10.74
N ALA A 231 17.50 22.78 -9.51
CA ALA A 231 18.69 22.76 -8.67
C ALA A 231 19.07 21.34 -8.23
N VAL A 232 18.08 20.49 -7.93
CA VAL A 232 18.25 19.08 -7.57
C VAL A 232 18.77 18.25 -8.76
N SER A 233 18.20 18.41 -9.95
CA SER A 233 18.64 17.65 -11.14
C SER A 233 20.05 17.99 -11.63
N ASN A 234 20.59 19.15 -11.22
CA ASN A 234 21.97 19.55 -11.48
C ASN A 234 22.97 19.12 -10.38
N LEU A 235 22.54 18.42 -9.33
CA LEU A 235 23.44 17.91 -8.29
C LEU A 235 24.29 16.74 -8.81
N PRO A 236 25.58 16.63 -8.44
CA PRO A 236 26.39 15.48 -8.77
C PRO A 236 25.79 14.17 -8.28
N GLY A 237 25.69 13.18 -9.17
CA GLY A 237 25.15 11.85 -8.87
C GLY A 237 23.64 11.69 -9.12
N VAL A 238 22.87 12.77 -9.10
CA VAL A 238 21.42 12.70 -9.37
C VAL A 238 21.18 12.42 -10.86
N THR A 239 20.37 11.40 -11.15
CA THR A 239 20.03 10.95 -12.51
C THR A 239 18.52 10.89 -12.76
N SER A 240 17.70 10.83 -11.70
CA SER A 240 16.25 10.91 -11.77
C SER A 240 15.69 11.87 -10.71
N VAL A 241 14.70 12.66 -11.10
CA VAL A 241 13.91 13.50 -10.20
C VAL A 241 12.44 13.25 -10.50
N ASP A 242 11.73 12.66 -9.55
CA ASP A 242 10.29 12.41 -9.62
C ASP A 242 9.54 13.47 -8.79
N ARG A 243 8.28 13.73 -9.13
CA ARG A 243 7.42 14.63 -8.36
C ARG A 243 6.07 13.97 -8.04
N TRP A 244 5.77 13.82 -6.75
CA TRP A 244 4.49 13.35 -6.25
C TRP A 244 3.74 14.52 -5.62
N GLY A 245 2.90 15.18 -6.40
CA GLY A 245 2.20 16.40 -5.99
C GLY A 245 0.85 16.53 -6.65
N GLY A 246 -0.21 16.67 -5.85
CA GLY A 246 -1.57 16.89 -6.33
C GLY A 246 -2.00 18.35 -6.29
N ALA A 247 -3.26 18.61 -6.67
CA ALA A 247 -3.87 19.94 -6.60
C ALA A 247 -4.08 20.41 -5.15
N THR A 248 -4.34 19.48 -4.24
CA THR A 248 -4.44 19.70 -2.79
C THR A 248 -3.58 18.69 -2.03
N ARG A 249 -3.38 18.94 -0.73
CA ARG A 249 -2.72 18.00 0.20
C ARG A 249 -3.36 16.61 0.24
N PHE A 250 -4.67 16.52 -0.02
CA PHE A 250 -5.41 15.25 -0.06
C PHE A 250 -5.07 14.48 -1.33
N ASP A 251 -4.96 15.17 -2.46
CA ASP A 251 -4.52 14.60 -3.73
C ASP A 251 -3.04 14.18 -3.65
N THR A 252 -2.16 14.97 -3.04
CA THR A 252 -0.76 14.58 -2.82
C THR A 252 -0.65 13.30 -2.00
N ALA A 253 -1.41 13.18 -0.89
CA ALA A 253 -1.42 11.97 -0.07
C ALA A 253 -1.95 10.75 -0.84
N ALA A 254 -2.97 10.92 -1.68
CA ALA A 254 -3.46 9.86 -2.55
C ALA A 254 -2.43 9.43 -3.61
N ILE A 255 -1.70 10.38 -4.21
CA ILE A 255 -0.62 10.08 -5.18
C ILE A 255 0.54 9.32 -4.49
N ILE A 256 1.00 9.78 -3.32
CA ILE A 256 2.01 9.08 -2.50
C ILE A 256 1.56 7.63 -2.22
N SER A 257 0.28 7.45 -1.93
CA SER A 257 -0.32 6.14 -1.68
C SER A 257 -0.34 5.26 -2.95
N GLN A 258 -0.76 5.80 -4.09
CA GLN A 258 -0.75 5.09 -5.39
C GLN A 258 0.66 4.63 -5.79
N GLU A 259 1.67 5.48 -5.55
CA GLU A 259 3.07 5.23 -5.88
C GLU A 259 3.73 4.14 -5.02
N LYS A 260 3.17 3.79 -3.85
CA LYS A 260 3.81 2.85 -2.89
C LYS A 260 2.91 1.72 -2.39
N TRP A 261 1.63 1.79 -2.69
CA TRP A 261 0.64 0.74 -2.51
C TRP A 261 -0.19 0.57 -3.80
N PRO A 262 0.44 0.34 -4.97
CA PRO A 262 -0.29 0.12 -6.21
C PRO A 262 -1.26 -1.06 -6.07
N CYS A 263 -0.80 -2.15 -5.45
CA CYS A 263 -1.57 -3.36 -5.10
C CYS A 263 -2.54 -3.21 -3.92
N GLY A 264 -2.82 -1.99 -3.47
CA GLY A 264 -3.70 -1.74 -2.34
C GLY A 264 -3.06 -1.89 -0.95
N SER A 265 -3.89 -1.73 0.08
CA SER A 265 -3.53 -1.89 1.49
C SER A 265 -4.79 -2.11 2.32
N THR A 266 -4.87 -3.24 3.03
CA THR A 266 -6.01 -3.56 3.91
C THR A 266 -6.13 -2.61 5.11
N THR A 267 -5.02 -2.00 5.53
CA THR A 267 -4.99 -0.96 6.57
C THR A 267 -4.65 0.39 5.96
N VAL A 268 -5.31 1.45 6.41
CA VAL A 268 -5.01 2.83 6.03
C VAL A 268 -5.01 3.72 7.27
N TYR A 269 -3.97 4.51 7.45
CA TYR A 269 -3.94 5.53 8.49
C TYR A 269 -4.51 6.85 7.95
N VAL A 270 -5.33 7.53 8.74
CA VAL A 270 -5.91 8.83 8.38
C VAL A 270 -5.67 9.85 9.48
N THR A 271 -5.30 11.06 9.09
CA THR A 271 -5.00 12.15 10.03
C THR A 271 -5.46 13.51 9.52
N TYR A 272 -5.69 14.46 10.42
CA TYR A 272 -6.27 15.75 10.05
C TYR A 272 -5.30 16.57 9.20
N GLY A 273 -5.72 16.93 7.98
CA GLY A 273 -4.86 17.56 6.98
C GLY A 273 -4.40 18.98 7.33
N PHE A 274 -5.02 19.66 8.31
CA PHE A 274 -4.68 21.05 8.69
C PHE A 274 -4.06 21.20 10.09
N ASN A 275 -3.65 20.09 10.72
CA ASN A 275 -2.70 20.10 11.85
C ASN A 275 -1.70 18.96 11.69
N TYR A 276 -0.59 18.96 12.44
CA TYR A 276 0.50 17.98 12.28
C TYR A 276 0.78 17.01 13.45
N PRO A 277 0.46 17.28 14.73
CA PRO A 277 1.12 16.57 15.82
C PRO A 277 0.66 15.11 15.96
N ASP A 278 -0.61 14.82 15.71
CA ASP A 278 -1.16 13.46 15.71
C ASP A 278 -0.58 12.63 14.53
N ALA A 279 -0.40 13.29 13.39
CA ALA A 279 0.13 12.71 12.15
C ALA A 279 1.61 12.26 12.29
N LEU A 280 2.43 13.03 13.01
CA LEU A 280 3.87 12.77 13.18
C LEU A 280 4.14 11.48 13.96
N ALA A 281 3.35 11.20 15.01
CA ALA A 281 3.50 9.98 15.79
C ALA A 281 3.08 8.72 15.00
N GLY A 282 2.09 8.85 14.12
CA GLY A 282 1.56 7.73 13.33
C GLY A 282 2.36 7.33 12.09
N GLY A 283 3.34 8.14 11.65
CA GLY A 283 4.18 7.79 10.49
C GLY A 283 4.93 6.45 10.65
N PRO A 284 5.67 6.22 11.75
CA PRO A 284 6.30 4.93 12.03
C PRO A 284 5.29 3.78 12.20
N ALA A 285 4.16 4.01 12.88
CA ALA A 285 3.13 2.99 13.07
C ALA A 285 2.52 2.52 11.72
N ALA A 286 2.17 3.47 10.85
CA ALA A 286 1.69 3.18 9.50
C ALA A 286 2.74 2.43 8.66
N TYR A 287 4.04 2.71 8.84
CA TYR A 287 5.09 1.92 8.20
C TYR A 287 5.12 0.47 8.68
N LEU A 288 5.02 0.24 10.00
CA LEU A 288 5.02 -1.11 10.59
C LEU A 288 3.82 -1.95 10.13
N ASP A 289 2.65 -1.33 9.98
CA ASP A 289 1.46 -1.96 9.38
C ASP A 289 1.54 -2.10 7.84
N ASN A 290 2.63 -1.64 7.20
CA ASN A 290 2.78 -1.53 5.75
C ASN A 290 1.57 -0.79 5.11
N ALA A 291 1.13 0.30 5.73
CA ALA A 291 -0.05 1.08 5.39
C ALA A 291 0.28 2.50 4.90
N PRO A 292 -0.49 3.06 3.95
CA PRO A 292 -0.38 4.47 3.58
C PRO A 292 -0.97 5.38 4.67
N MET A 293 -0.48 6.62 4.69
CA MET A 293 -1.00 7.71 5.51
C MET A 293 -1.75 8.69 4.61
N LEU A 294 -3.06 8.80 4.78
CA LEU A 294 -3.91 9.75 4.05
C LEU A 294 -4.35 10.92 4.94
N LEU A 295 -4.75 12.02 4.30
CA LEU A 295 -5.21 13.22 4.99
C LEU A 295 -6.73 13.34 4.97
N MET A 296 -7.29 13.87 6.04
CA MET A 296 -8.73 14.06 6.26
C MET A 296 -9.07 15.53 6.49
N ASN A 297 -10.31 15.92 6.21
CA ASN A 297 -10.88 17.15 6.78
C ASN A 297 -11.60 16.81 8.10
N SER A 298 -12.00 17.81 8.89
CA SER A 298 -12.61 17.56 10.21
C SER A 298 -13.90 16.75 10.10
N ASP A 299 -14.80 17.16 9.21
CA ASP A 299 -16.19 16.68 9.21
C ASP A 299 -16.59 15.96 7.92
N ILE A 300 -15.66 15.84 6.96
CA ILE A 300 -15.88 15.16 5.68
C ILE A 300 -14.65 14.34 5.28
N VAL A 301 -14.89 13.19 4.67
CA VAL A 301 -13.88 12.45 3.90
C VAL A 301 -13.63 13.23 2.59
N PRO A 302 -12.43 13.75 2.33
CA PRO A 302 -12.13 14.39 1.05
C PRO A 302 -12.27 13.41 -0.11
N THR A 303 -12.70 13.85 -1.29
CA THR A 303 -12.92 12.96 -2.45
C THR A 303 -11.68 12.16 -2.84
N ALA A 304 -10.48 12.76 -2.78
CA ALA A 304 -9.22 12.05 -3.00
C ALA A 304 -9.02 10.90 -2.00
N THR A 305 -9.20 11.17 -0.71
CA THR A 305 -9.10 10.20 0.39
C THR A 305 -10.15 9.09 0.28
N TYR A 306 -11.40 9.44 -0.05
CA TYR A 306 -12.50 8.50 -0.27
C TYR A 306 -12.19 7.55 -1.43
N ASN A 307 -11.77 8.10 -2.57
CA ASN A 307 -11.40 7.30 -3.75
C ASN A 307 -10.19 6.42 -3.47
N GLU A 308 -9.20 6.93 -2.75
CA GLU A 308 -7.98 6.20 -2.44
C GLU A 308 -8.21 5.06 -1.44
N ILE A 309 -9.01 5.26 -0.37
CA ILE A 309 -9.43 4.18 0.53
C ILE A 309 -10.14 3.05 -0.24
N ARG A 310 -10.96 3.39 -1.23
CA ARG A 310 -11.61 2.41 -2.13
C ARG A 310 -10.62 1.69 -3.03
N ARG A 311 -9.72 2.42 -3.70
CA ARG A 311 -8.68 1.87 -4.57
C ARG A 311 -7.74 0.94 -3.79
N LEU A 312 -7.44 1.30 -2.54
CA LEU A 312 -6.64 0.50 -1.63
C LEU A 312 -7.36 -0.75 -1.12
N ARG A 313 -8.69 -0.81 -1.22
CA ARG A 313 -9.56 -1.82 -0.61
C ARG A 313 -9.29 -1.97 0.89
N ALA A 314 -9.18 -0.83 1.58
CA ALA A 314 -9.02 -0.85 3.02
C ALA A 314 -10.20 -1.59 3.67
N THR A 315 -9.89 -2.44 4.63
CA THR A 315 -10.86 -3.02 5.58
C THR A 315 -10.65 -2.43 6.98
N LYS A 316 -9.46 -1.91 7.29
CA LYS A 316 -9.14 -1.20 8.53
C LYS A 316 -8.79 0.25 8.20
N VAL A 317 -9.41 1.21 8.89
CA VAL A 317 -8.96 2.61 8.92
C VAL A 317 -8.56 2.98 10.33
N VAL A 318 -7.34 3.50 10.51
CA VAL A 318 -6.83 3.99 11.80
C VAL A 318 -6.84 5.52 11.81
N ILE A 319 -7.78 6.10 12.55
CA ILE A 319 -7.89 7.55 12.76
C ILE A 319 -6.86 7.99 13.80
N LEU A 320 -6.02 8.94 13.42
CA LEU A 320 -5.07 9.61 14.30
C LEU A 320 -5.60 10.97 14.75
N GLY A 321 -5.83 11.10 16.05
CA GLY A 321 -6.30 12.32 16.69
C GLY A 321 -7.76 12.26 17.17
N GLY A 322 -8.09 13.13 18.11
CA GLY A 322 -9.38 13.16 18.78
C GLY A 322 -10.53 13.74 17.93
N THR A 323 -11.74 13.67 18.48
CA THR A 323 -12.98 14.10 17.84
C THR A 323 -13.02 15.60 17.51
N GLY A 324 -12.18 16.41 18.16
CA GLY A 324 -12.01 17.84 17.87
C GLY A 324 -11.14 18.16 16.64
N VAL A 325 -10.56 17.17 15.95
CA VAL A 325 -9.82 17.35 14.69
C VAL A 325 -10.30 16.43 13.55
N ILE A 326 -10.90 15.29 13.87
CA ILE A 326 -11.68 14.45 12.95
C ILE A 326 -12.94 14.03 13.71
N SER A 327 -14.10 14.56 13.36
CA SER A 327 -15.33 14.37 14.14
C SER A 327 -15.97 13.00 13.96
N ASP A 328 -16.87 12.63 14.86
CA ASP A 328 -17.62 11.36 14.84
C ASP A 328 -18.41 11.18 13.54
N ALA A 329 -18.81 12.29 12.89
CA ALA A 329 -19.48 12.26 11.59
C ALA A 329 -18.52 11.83 10.46
N ALA A 330 -17.25 12.26 10.51
CA ALA A 330 -16.23 11.82 9.57
C ALA A 330 -15.84 10.35 9.81
N GLU A 331 -15.81 9.90 11.07
CA GLU A 331 -15.65 8.49 11.44
C GLU A 331 -16.79 7.62 10.93
N THR A 332 -18.05 8.02 11.16
CA THR A 332 -19.25 7.35 10.64
C THR A 332 -19.23 7.25 9.09
N ALA A 333 -18.71 8.28 8.42
CA ALA A 333 -18.54 8.27 6.96
C ALA A 333 -17.45 7.29 6.49
N LEU A 334 -16.39 7.09 7.28
CA LEU A 334 -15.37 6.07 7.04
C LEU A 334 -15.93 4.67 7.28
N GLU A 335 -16.68 4.44 8.36
CA GLU A 335 -17.37 3.16 8.63
C GLU A 335 -18.31 2.78 7.48
N THR A 336 -19.12 3.75 7.03
CA THR A 336 -20.02 3.59 5.88
C THR A 336 -19.24 3.25 4.61
N LEU A 337 -18.10 3.92 4.38
CA LEU A 337 -17.24 3.65 3.23
C LEU A 337 -16.61 2.24 3.28
N LEU A 338 -16.20 1.77 4.44
CA LEU A 338 -15.67 0.42 4.62
C LEU A 338 -16.76 -0.67 4.49
N GLY A 339 -18.03 -0.33 4.74
CA GLY A 339 -19.18 -1.15 4.39
C GLY A 339 -19.47 -1.23 2.88
N LEU A 340 -18.83 -0.40 2.06
CA LEU A 340 -18.93 -0.37 0.59
C LEU A 340 -17.66 -0.91 -0.10
N SER A 341 -16.70 -1.48 0.65
CA SER A 341 -15.34 -1.79 0.16
C SER A 341 -15.23 -3.00 -0.79
N THR A 342 -16.33 -3.66 -1.17
CA THR A 342 -16.37 -4.81 -2.10
C THR A 342 -16.12 -4.42 -3.56
N TYR A 343 -15.30 -3.41 -3.82
CA TYR A 343 -15.02 -2.89 -5.15
C TYR A 343 -13.82 -3.63 -5.77
N ASN A 344 -14.12 -4.44 -6.78
CA ASN A 344 -13.18 -5.29 -7.50
C ASN A 344 -13.15 -4.81 -8.97
N ASP A 345 -12.04 -4.22 -9.42
CA ASP A 345 -11.88 -3.82 -10.82
C ASP A 345 -11.68 -5.08 -11.68
N ALA A 346 -12.11 -5.05 -12.93
CA ALA A 346 -11.82 -6.15 -13.85
C ALA A 346 -10.31 -6.19 -14.17
N PRO A 347 -9.63 -7.34 -14.03
CA PRO A 347 -8.24 -7.47 -14.46
C PRO A 347 -8.15 -7.24 -15.97
N THR A 348 -7.11 -6.55 -16.42
CA THR A 348 -6.89 -6.34 -17.85
C THR A 348 -6.05 -7.46 -18.42
N VAL A 349 -6.28 -7.78 -19.69
CA VAL A 349 -5.50 -8.77 -20.43
C VAL A 349 -5.25 -8.26 -21.85
N LYS A 350 -4.10 -8.62 -22.39
CA LYS A 350 -3.74 -8.36 -23.78
C LYS A 350 -3.13 -9.61 -24.41
N ILE A 351 -3.63 -10.00 -25.57
CA ILE A 351 -3.02 -11.06 -26.39
C ILE A 351 -1.81 -10.47 -27.13
N THR A 352 -0.65 -11.08 -26.91
CA THR A 352 0.51 -10.92 -27.79
C THR A 352 0.52 -12.08 -28.78
N ALA A 353 0.46 -11.72 -30.05
CA ALA A 353 0.46 -12.66 -31.17
C ALA A 353 1.70 -12.44 -32.07
N PRO A 354 2.17 -13.49 -32.77
CA PRO A 354 3.31 -13.38 -33.66
C PRO A 354 3.03 -12.45 -34.85
N PRO A 355 4.04 -11.73 -35.37
CA PRO A 355 3.85 -10.62 -36.32
C PRO A 355 3.26 -11.03 -37.68
N ASN A 356 3.26 -12.31 -38.04
CA ASN A 356 2.79 -12.83 -39.34
C ASN A 356 1.79 -13.99 -39.20
N LEU A 357 0.70 -13.80 -38.45
CA LEU A 357 -0.39 -14.79 -38.30
C LEU A 357 -0.93 -15.39 -39.61
N SER A 358 -0.75 -14.71 -40.75
CA SER A 358 -1.15 -15.15 -42.08
C SER A 358 -0.25 -16.19 -42.75
N THR A 359 0.84 -16.63 -42.10
CA THR A 359 1.91 -17.44 -42.75
C THR A 359 2.16 -18.83 -42.14
N TYR A 360 1.34 -19.26 -41.19
CA TYR A 360 1.49 -20.57 -40.56
C TYR A 360 1.12 -21.72 -41.51
N VAL A 361 2.02 -22.70 -41.62
CA VAL A 361 1.87 -23.88 -42.49
C VAL A 361 0.74 -24.76 -41.95
N THR A 362 -0.24 -25.04 -42.79
CA THR A 362 -1.35 -25.93 -42.44
C THR A 362 -0.98 -27.39 -42.67
N THR A 363 -1.38 -28.29 -41.75
CA THR A 363 -1.23 -29.74 -41.88
C THR A 363 -2.59 -30.39 -42.12
N TRP A 364 -2.71 -31.17 -43.20
CA TRP A 364 -3.91 -31.96 -43.47
C TRP A 364 -3.88 -33.29 -42.72
N ASN A 365 -4.92 -33.58 -41.94
CA ASN A 365 -5.00 -34.80 -41.11
C ASN A 365 -5.88 -35.92 -41.73
N GLY A 366 -6.42 -35.72 -42.93
CA GLY A 366 -7.35 -36.63 -43.59
C GLY A 366 -8.80 -36.13 -43.67
N THR A 367 -9.20 -35.19 -42.81
CA THR A 367 -10.57 -34.62 -42.77
C THR A 367 -10.64 -33.11 -42.55
N ALA A 368 -9.60 -32.50 -41.96
CA ALA A 368 -9.48 -31.06 -41.74
C ALA A 368 -8.04 -30.57 -41.93
N TRP A 369 -7.90 -29.27 -42.19
CA TRP A 369 -6.61 -28.58 -42.11
C TRP A 369 -6.43 -28.04 -40.69
N GLY A 370 -5.30 -28.37 -40.07
CA GLY A 370 -4.87 -27.85 -38.77
C GLY A 370 -3.75 -26.82 -38.90
N ALA A 371 -3.70 -25.85 -38.00
CA ALA A 371 -2.54 -25.00 -37.78
C ALA A 371 -2.31 -24.82 -36.27
N VAL A 372 -1.05 -24.91 -35.83
CA VAL A 372 -0.65 -24.58 -34.46
C VAL A 372 -0.20 -23.11 -34.45
N VAL A 373 -0.74 -22.33 -33.52
CA VAL A 373 -0.38 -20.91 -33.36
C VAL A 373 -0.07 -20.64 -31.89
N ASP A 374 1.13 -20.15 -31.61
CA ASP A 374 1.53 -19.79 -30.25
C ASP A 374 0.98 -18.42 -29.86
N PHE A 375 0.27 -18.36 -28.73
CA PHE A 375 -0.23 -17.13 -28.12
C PHE A 375 0.27 -16.99 -26.69
N THR A 376 0.55 -15.76 -26.29
CA THR A 376 0.85 -15.41 -24.90
C THR A 376 -0.04 -14.25 -24.48
N SER A 377 -0.61 -14.33 -23.28
CA SER A 377 -1.30 -13.21 -22.64
C SER A 377 -0.37 -12.47 -21.69
N THR A 378 -0.36 -11.14 -21.74
CA THR A 378 0.09 -10.34 -20.61
C THR A 378 -1.14 -9.92 -19.82
N THR A 379 -1.21 -10.30 -18.55
CA THR A 379 -2.23 -9.84 -17.62
C THR A 379 -1.72 -8.62 -16.84
N SER A 380 -2.62 -7.71 -16.48
CA SER A 380 -2.34 -6.74 -15.42
C SER A 380 -3.60 -6.49 -14.61
N ASP A 381 -3.51 -6.79 -13.33
CA ASP A 381 -4.55 -6.57 -12.35
C ASP A 381 -4.19 -5.34 -11.51
N ALA A 382 -5.03 -4.31 -11.56
CA ALA A 382 -4.86 -3.08 -10.78
C ALA A 382 -4.98 -3.31 -9.26
N ASN A 383 -5.52 -4.46 -8.88
CA ASN A 383 -5.70 -4.89 -7.51
C ASN A 383 -4.68 -5.96 -7.07
N CYS A 384 -3.82 -6.42 -7.99
CA CYS A 384 -2.77 -7.43 -7.78
C CYS A 384 -3.24 -8.75 -7.15
N ASP A 385 -4.50 -9.13 -7.41
CA ASP A 385 -5.02 -10.42 -6.98
C ASP A 385 -4.41 -11.57 -7.80
N THR A 386 -4.53 -12.79 -7.28
CA THR A 386 -4.16 -13.98 -8.06
C THR A 386 -5.18 -14.17 -9.19
N THR A 387 -4.78 -13.89 -10.43
CA THR A 387 -5.64 -14.07 -11.60
C THR A 387 -5.56 -15.48 -12.18
N THR A 388 -6.70 -16.01 -12.62
CA THR A 388 -6.82 -17.21 -13.44
C THR A 388 -7.02 -16.80 -14.90
N VAL A 389 -6.10 -17.22 -15.77
CA VAL A 389 -6.23 -17.07 -17.22
C VAL A 389 -7.01 -18.26 -17.79
N VAL A 390 -7.98 -18.01 -18.67
CA VAL A 390 -8.79 -19.02 -19.36
C VAL A 390 -8.88 -18.68 -20.85
N TRP A 391 -8.54 -19.62 -21.71
CA TRP A 391 -8.60 -19.42 -23.17
C TRP A 391 -9.78 -20.18 -23.78
N THR A 392 -10.40 -19.60 -24.81
CA THR A 392 -11.55 -20.16 -25.54
C THR A 392 -11.45 -19.86 -27.04
N SER A 393 -12.13 -20.66 -27.88
CA SER A 393 -12.26 -20.40 -29.31
C SER A 393 -13.73 -20.28 -29.73
N SER A 394 -14.02 -19.57 -30.81
CA SER A 394 -15.35 -19.51 -31.42
C SER A 394 -15.74 -20.79 -32.18
N VAL A 395 -14.78 -21.70 -32.44
CA VAL A 395 -14.97 -22.92 -33.24
C VAL A 395 -14.85 -24.20 -32.40
N GLN A 396 -14.21 -24.10 -31.23
CA GLN A 396 -13.92 -25.20 -30.31
C GLN A 396 -13.89 -24.63 -28.88
N GLY A 397 -14.16 -25.45 -27.85
CA GLY A 397 -14.39 -24.97 -26.48
C GLY A 397 -13.18 -24.33 -25.75
N ALA A 398 -13.17 -24.44 -24.42
CA ALA A 398 -12.03 -23.94 -23.63
C ALA A 398 -10.73 -24.67 -24.02
N LEU A 399 -9.67 -23.91 -24.28
CA LEU A 399 -8.39 -24.38 -24.79
C LEU A 399 -7.38 -24.69 -23.67
N GLY A 400 -7.52 -24.04 -22.50
CA GLY A 400 -6.64 -24.25 -21.35
C GLY A 400 -6.68 -23.10 -20.34
N THR A 401 -5.96 -23.26 -19.23
CA THR A 401 -5.92 -22.30 -18.12
C THR A 401 -4.49 -21.94 -17.71
N THR A 402 -3.80 -21.14 -18.53
CA THR A 402 -2.38 -20.77 -18.37
C THR A 402 -2.09 -19.49 -19.18
N GLU A 403 -0.97 -18.81 -18.95
CA GLU A 403 -0.63 -17.54 -19.64
C GLU A 403 -0.15 -17.72 -21.09
N ALA A 404 0.25 -18.94 -21.48
CA ALA A 404 0.74 -19.25 -22.81
C ALA A 404 0.11 -20.53 -23.35
N ILE A 405 -0.42 -20.50 -24.57
CA ILE A 405 -1.05 -21.66 -25.21
C ILE A 405 -0.59 -21.83 -26.67
N SER A 406 -0.58 -23.08 -27.12
CA SER A 406 -0.28 -23.47 -28.51
C SER A 406 -1.45 -24.29 -29.10
N PRO A 407 -2.65 -23.71 -29.27
CA PRO A 407 -3.82 -24.43 -29.76
C PRO A 407 -3.65 -24.88 -31.21
N GLU A 408 -4.12 -26.09 -31.52
CA GLU A 408 -4.36 -26.54 -32.89
C GLU A 408 -5.75 -26.06 -33.34
N LEU A 409 -5.79 -25.23 -34.39
CA LEU A 409 -7.02 -24.73 -34.99
C LEU A 409 -7.39 -25.56 -36.22
N LEU A 410 -8.51 -26.30 -36.15
CA LEU A 410 -9.01 -27.14 -37.23
C LEU A 410 -10.10 -26.45 -38.06
N ILE A 411 -9.93 -26.41 -39.38
CA ILE A 411 -10.98 -25.95 -40.33
C ILE A 411 -11.45 -27.13 -41.20
N PRO A 412 -12.76 -27.48 -41.16
CA PRO A 412 -13.34 -28.51 -42.02
C PRO A 412 -13.34 -28.12 -43.50
N TRP A 413 -13.28 -29.13 -44.38
CA TRP A 413 -13.29 -28.96 -45.82
C TRP A 413 -14.57 -28.26 -46.33
N GLY A 414 -14.42 -27.30 -47.25
CA GLY A 414 -15.54 -26.58 -47.89
C GLY A 414 -16.20 -25.47 -47.06
N GLN A 415 -15.66 -25.11 -45.89
CA GLN A 415 -16.12 -23.97 -45.08
C GLN A 415 -15.34 -22.69 -45.43
N ASP A 416 -16.02 -21.60 -45.76
CA ASP A 416 -15.44 -20.25 -45.61
C ASP A 416 -15.56 -19.86 -44.14
N SER A 417 -14.45 -19.94 -43.41
CA SER A 417 -14.44 -19.70 -41.98
C SER A 417 -14.68 -18.22 -41.68
N SER A 418 -15.76 -17.91 -40.96
CA SER A 418 -15.77 -16.73 -40.10
C SER A 418 -14.53 -16.80 -39.21
N GLN A 419 -13.64 -15.83 -39.37
CA GLN A 419 -12.26 -15.87 -38.86
C GLN A 419 -12.23 -16.33 -37.40
N PRO A 420 -11.67 -17.52 -37.07
CA PRO A 420 -11.68 -18.05 -35.71
C PRO A 420 -11.22 -17.00 -34.69
N THR A 421 -12.11 -16.64 -33.78
CA THR A 421 -11.78 -15.76 -32.67
C THR A 421 -11.23 -16.61 -31.54
N ILE A 422 -9.98 -16.34 -31.15
CA ILE A 422 -9.42 -16.80 -29.87
C ILE A 422 -9.67 -15.70 -28.85
N THR A 423 -10.36 -16.03 -27.76
CA THR A 423 -10.59 -15.11 -26.64
C THR A 423 -9.85 -15.61 -25.42
N VAL A 424 -9.06 -14.73 -24.81
CA VAL A 424 -8.55 -14.92 -23.45
C VAL A 424 -9.45 -14.15 -22.49
N THR A 425 -9.87 -14.82 -21.42
CA THR A 425 -10.54 -14.21 -20.29
C THR A 425 -9.64 -14.37 -19.09
N VAL A 426 -9.49 -13.31 -18.30
CA VAL A 426 -8.75 -13.32 -17.05
C VAL A 426 -9.72 -12.99 -15.94
N THR A 427 -9.72 -13.82 -14.91
CA THR A 427 -10.61 -13.72 -13.75
C THR A 427 -9.77 -13.59 -12.50
N ASP A 428 -9.97 -12.54 -11.69
CA ASP A 428 -9.30 -12.40 -10.39
C ASP A 428 -9.88 -13.38 -9.33
N SER A 429 -9.31 -13.37 -8.12
CA SER A 429 -9.77 -14.25 -7.03
C SER A 429 -11.15 -13.91 -6.45
N TYR A 430 -11.70 -12.74 -6.76
CA TYR A 430 -13.04 -12.29 -6.36
C TYR A 430 -14.10 -12.46 -7.47
N GLY A 431 -13.67 -12.77 -8.69
CA GLY A 431 -14.53 -13.13 -9.81
C GLY A 431 -14.89 -12.00 -10.77
N ALA A 432 -14.25 -10.82 -10.72
CA ALA A 432 -14.37 -9.90 -11.87
C ALA A 432 -13.49 -10.40 -13.02
N THR A 433 -13.86 -9.97 -14.23
CA THR A 433 -13.34 -10.55 -15.47
C THR A 433 -13.03 -9.47 -16.48
N GLY A 434 -11.86 -9.54 -17.09
CA GLY A 434 -11.56 -8.86 -18.33
C GLY A 434 -11.25 -9.87 -19.43
N SER A 435 -11.38 -9.43 -20.68
CA SER A 435 -11.11 -10.28 -21.83
C SER A 435 -10.53 -9.49 -22.99
N ASP A 436 -9.70 -10.18 -23.78
CA ASP A 436 -9.18 -9.71 -25.06
C ASP A 436 -9.31 -10.83 -26.09
N SER A 437 -9.35 -10.48 -27.37
CA SER A 437 -9.63 -11.45 -28.42
C SER A 437 -8.91 -11.11 -29.73
N ILE A 438 -8.48 -12.16 -30.43
CA ILE A 438 -7.82 -12.04 -31.72
C ILE A 438 -8.50 -12.91 -32.76
N GLN A 439 -8.68 -12.36 -33.96
CA GLN A 439 -9.16 -13.10 -35.12
C GLN A 439 -7.99 -13.69 -35.89
N VAL A 440 -8.03 -15.00 -36.09
CA VAL A 440 -7.08 -15.74 -36.91
C VAL A 440 -7.71 -16.02 -38.26
N LYS A 441 -6.98 -15.80 -39.35
CA LYS A 441 -7.39 -16.22 -40.70
C LYS A 441 -6.42 -17.26 -41.23
N LEU A 442 -6.87 -18.51 -41.32
CA LEU A 442 -6.13 -19.58 -41.98
C LEU A 442 -6.51 -19.60 -43.46
N PHE A 443 -5.51 -19.75 -44.34
CA PHE A 443 -5.75 -19.91 -45.77
C PHE A 443 -5.72 -21.40 -46.12
N VAL A 444 -6.87 -21.95 -46.51
CA VAL A 444 -6.98 -23.32 -47.03
C VAL A 444 -6.77 -23.27 -48.54
N PRO A 445 -5.73 -23.91 -49.11
CA PRO A 445 -5.55 -24.00 -50.56
C PRO A 445 -6.72 -24.75 -51.21
N SER A 446 -7.09 -24.34 -52.44
CA SER A 446 -8.00 -25.12 -53.29
C SER A 446 -7.42 -26.52 -53.53
N PRO A 447 -8.22 -27.60 -53.39
CA PRO A 447 -7.86 -28.91 -53.89
C PRO A 447 -8.11 -28.95 -55.41
N ASP A 448 -7.11 -28.52 -56.18
CA ASP A 448 -7.06 -28.70 -57.64
C ASP A 448 -6.72 -30.16 -58.01
#